data_AF-A0A8D0APR6-F1
#
_entry.id   AF-A0A8D0APR6-F1
#
_cell.length_a   1.000
_cell.length_b   1.000
_cell.length_c   1.000
_cell.angle_alpha   90.00
_cell.angle_beta   90.00
_cell.angle_gamma   90.00
#
_symmetry.space_group_name_H-M   'P 1'
#
loop_
_entity.id
_entity.type
_entity.pdbx_description
1 polymer ?
#
loop_
_entity_poly.entity_id
_entity_poly.type
_entity_poly.pdbx_seq_one_letter_code
_entity_poly.pdbx_strand_id
1 'polypeptide(L)'
;IPDGEKVDFDVKKLKVAWSWERQHKEELLNLTDRIETRRSERAEQMKIRAEREKERQNKQAVCIQRQVTLTELQTSCVYMYIYTHCHIPLPDQTQPGAKKQTEREKKKKILNDRRKELHVDHMKEDKLREKAKEMWEWLRQLEAEKFELQYKHTKQKYEVTVLRNRVSDHQKV
;
A
#
# COMPACT_ATOMS: atom_id res chain seq x y z
N ILE A 1 9.75 16.04 95.35
CA ILE A 1 9.11 15.75 94.06
C ILE A 1 9.34 16.95 93.16
N PRO A 2 10.13 16.81 92.09
CA PRO A 2 9.91 17.59 90.88
C PRO A 2 9.65 16.61 89.72
N ASP A 3 8.36 16.48 89.41
CA ASP A 3 7.87 15.98 88.13
C ASP A 3 8.11 17.04 87.07
N GLY A 4 8.70 16.69 85.93
CA GLY A 4 8.82 17.61 84.81
C GLY A 4 9.51 17.07 83.55
N GLU A 5 10.46 16.15 83.67
CA GLU A 5 11.36 15.86 82.53
C GLU A 5 10.88 14.74 81.58
N LYS A 6 9.75 14.08 81.88
CA LYS A 6 9.24 12.95 81.09
C LYS A 6 8.38 13.36 79.89
N VAL A 7 7.88 14.59 79.84
CA VAL A 7 7.01 15.06 78.74
C VAL A 7 7.82 15.49 77.51
N ASP A 8 9.09 15.86 77.70
CA ASP A 8 9.98 16.29 76.61
C ASP A 8 10.47 15.14 75.71
N PHE A 9 10.47 13.91 76.23
CA PHE A 9 10.97 12.75 75.49
C PHE A 9 10.03 12.35 74.35
N ASP A 10 8.72 12.41 74.58
CA ASP A 10 7.70 12.11 73.56
C ASP A 10 7.63 13.20 72.49
N VAL A 11 7.79 14.48 72.88
CA VAL A 11 7.88 15.60 71.93
C VAL A 11 9.13 15.50 71.06
N LYS A 12 10.27 15.07 71.61
CA LYS A 12 11.49 14.77 70.84
C LYS A 12 11.27 13.64 69.84
N LYS A 13 10.63 12.55 70.25
CA LYS A 13 10.35 11.39 69.38
C LYS A 13 9.41 11.76 68.23
N LEU A 14 8.39 12.56 68.50
CA LEU A 14 7.49 13.13 67.50
C LEU A 14 8.22 14.05 66.51
N LYS A 15 9.09 14.95 66.98
CA LYS A 15 9.90 15.82 66.10
C LYS A 15 10.82 15.02 65.17
N VAL A 16 11.43 13.95 65.68
CA VAL A 16 12.27 13.05 64.86
C VAL A 16 11.43 12.31 63.83
N ALA A 17 10.25 11.80 64.20
CA ALA A 17 9.34 11.13 63.28
C ALA A 17 8.85 12.06 62.16
N TRP A 18 8.50 13.32 62.50
CA TRP A 18 8.14 14.35 61.53
C TRP A 18 9.29 14.72 60.60
N SER A 19 10.51 14.81 61.13
CA SER A 19 11.71 15.02 60.31
C SER A 19 11.94 13.86 59.34
N TRP A 20 11.77 12.63 59.81
CA TRP A 20 11.88 11.42 59.00
C TRP A 20 10.80 11.37 57.90
N GLU A 21 9.56 11.66 58.25
CA GLU A 21 8.44 11.68 57.31
C GLU A 21 8.62 12.77 56.24
N ARG A 22 9.17 13.91 56.62
CA ARG A 22 9.49 15.00 55.69
C ARG A 22 10.61 14.61 54.72
N GLN A 23 11.70 14.02 55.22
CA GLN A 23 12.78 13.49 54.38
C GLN A 23 12.26 12.43 53.40
N HIS A 24 11.44 11.50 53.90
CA HIS A 24 10.87 10.44 53.08
C HIS A 24 9.87 10.96 52.03
N LYS A 25 9.12 12.02 52.34
CA LYS A 25 8.26 12.73 51.36
C LYS A 25 9.08 13.46 50.31
N GLU A 26 10.17 14.12 50.69
CA GLU A 26 11.08 14.79 49.75
C GLU A 26 11.80 13.77 48.83
N GLU A 27 12.20 12.61 49.35
CA GLU A 27 12.75 11.50 48.55
C GLU A 27 11.74 10.92 47.57
N LEU A 28 10.49 10.70 48.00
CA LEU A 28 9.41 10.24 47.13
C LEU A 28 9.09 11.26 46.03
N LEU A 29 9.08 12.56 46.36
CA LEU A 29 8.89 13.63 45.38
C LEU A 29 10.01 13.61 44.34
N ASN A 30 11.28 13.57 44.76
CA ASN A 30 12.42 13.50 43.86
C ASN A 30 12.40 12.25 42.96
N LEU A 31 11.99 11.10 43.50
CA LEU A 31 11.88 9.87 42.72
C LEU A 31 10.74 9.95 41.70
N THR A 32 9.60 10.52 42.11
CA THR A 32 8.45 10.73 41.23
C THR A 32 8.79 11.69 40.10
N ASP A 33 9.45 12.81 40.41
CA ASP A 33 9.86 13.82 39.43
C ASP A 33 10.84 13.25 38.38
N ARG A 34 11.79 12.41 38.82
CA ARG A 34 12.68 11.67 37.90
C ARG A 34 11.94 10.65 37.03
N ILE A 35 10.91 10.00 37.56
CA ILE A 35 10.06 9.06 36.78
C ILE A 35 9.22 9.84 35.76
N GLU A 36 8.65 10.97 36.16
CA GLU A 36 7.89 11.90 35.30
C GLU A 36 8.77 12.38 34.14
N THR A 37 10.00 12.82 34.44
CA THR A 37 10.98 13.29 33.44
C THR A 37 11.35 12.17 32.46
N ARG A 38 11.59 10.93 32.93
CA ARG A 38 11.86 9.79 32.03
C ARG A 38 10.64 9.36 31.21
N ARG A 39 9.42 9.62 31.69
CA ARG A 39 8.19 9.35 30.94
C ARG A 39 8.00 10.40 29.86
N SER A 40 8.21 11.67 30.16
CA SER A 40 8.13 12.75 29.18
C SER A 40 9.21 12.60 28.10
N GLU A 41 10.46 12.29 28.46
CA GLU A 41 11.54 12.01 27.50
C GLU A 41 11.21 10.85 26.54
N ARG A 42 10.65 9.75 27.06
CA ARG A 42 10.22 8.62 26.21
C ARG A 42 9.06 9.01 25.30
N ALA A 43 8.09 9.76 25.81
CA ALA A 43 6.98 10.27 25.00
C ALA A 43 7.49 11.20 23.88
N GLU A 44 8.49 12.02 24.17
CA GLU A 44 9.11 12.94 23.21
C GLU A 44 9.94 12.20 22.16
N GLN A 45 10.73 11.19 22.55
CA GLN A 45 11.41 10.31 21.60
C GLN A 45 10.43 9.58 20.68
N MET A 46 9.29 9.13 21.19
CA MET A 46 8.25 8.50 20.39
C MET A 46 7.60 9.49 19.42
N LYS A 47 7.35 10.74 19.84
CA LYS A 47 6.89 11.82 18.95
C LYS A 47 7.88 12.10 17.83
N ILE A 48 9.16 12.25 18.14
CA ILE A 48 10.21 12.50 17.14
C ILE A 48 10.32 11.35 16.13
N ARG A 49 10.21 10.09 16.59
CA ARG A 49 10.19 8.92 15.68
C ARG A 49 8.96 8.92 14.78
N ALA A 50 7.78 9.22 15.34
CA ALA A 50 6.53 9.31 14.59
C ALA A 50 6.57 10.45 13.55
N GLU A 51 7.14 11.60 13.91
CA GLU A 51 7.29 12.75 13.02
C GLU A 51 8.28 12.46 11.88
N ARG A 52 9.43 11.86 12.17
CA ARG A 52 10.39 11.41 11.13
C ARG A 52 9.78 10.37 10.20
N GLU A 53 8.97 9.45 10.71
CA GLU A 53 8.27 8.47 9.88
C GLU A 53 7.24 9.15 8.96
N LYS A 54 6.45 10.07 9.52
CA LYS A 54 5.48 10.86 8.75
C LYS A 54 6.16 11.71 7.68
N GLU A 55 7.32 12.29 7.98
CA GLU A 55 8.10 13.05 7.01
C GLU A 55 8.62 12.17 5.86
N ARG A 56 9.09 10.94 6.15
CA ARG A 56 9.48 9.98 5.11
C ARG A 56 8.32 9.61 4.21
N GLN A 57 7.15 9.31 4.79
CA GLN A 57 5.94 9.00 4.03
C GLN A 57 5.48 10.19 3.20
N ASN A 58 5.52 11.40 3.75
CA ASN A 58 5.15 12.62 3.03
C ASN A 58 6.12 12.92 1.88
N LYS A 59 7.43 12.73 2.06
CA LYS A 59 8.43 12.87 0.97
C LYS A 59 8.18 11.88 -0.16
N GLN A 60 7.85 10.63 0.17
CA GLN A 60 7.50 9.62 -0.84
C GLN A 60 6.20 10.00 -1.57
N ALA A 61 5.17 10.42 -0.85
CA ALA A 61 3.90 10.86 -1.44
C ALA A 61 4.08 12.08 -2.35
N VAL A 62 4.86 13.08 -1.93
CA VAL A 62 5.18 14.27 -2.74
C VAL A 62 6.02 13.91 -3.97
N CYS A 63 6.99 12.99 -3.84
CA CYS A 63 7.78 12.51 -4.97
C CYS A 63 6.92 11.79 -6.01
N ILE A 64 6.04 10.89 -5.57
CA ILE A 64 5.07 10.20 -6.42
C ILE A 64 4.13 11.21 -7.08
N GLN A 65 3.59 12.16 -6.32
CA GLN A 65 2.68 13.19 -6.85
C GLN A 65 3.37 14.06 -7.90
N ARG A 66 4.62 14.47 -7.67
CA ARG A 66 5.40 15.22 -8.65
C ARG A 66 5.70 14.41 -9.90
N GLN A 67 5.92 13.11 -9.76
CA GLN A 67 6.13 12.23 -10.91
C GLN A 67 4.83 12.06 -11.73
N VAL A 68 3.69 11.92 -11.05
CA VAL A 68 2.36 11.89 -11.69
C VAL A 68 2.07 13.19 -12.43
N THR A 69 2.27 14.36 -11.80
CA THR A 69 2.02 15.65 -12.46
C THR A 69 2.96 15.90 -13.65
N LEU A 70 4.22 15.49 -13.57
CA LEU A 70 5.14 15.55 -14.71
C LEU A 70 4.66 14.67 -15.87
N THR A 71 4.19 13.44 -15.58
CA THR A 71 3.62 12.57 -16.62
C THR A 71 2.33 13.15 -17.21
N GLU A 72 1.47 13.77 -16.39
CA GLU A 72 0.24 14.43 -16.84
C GLU A 72 0.53 15.64 -17.73
N LEU A 73 1.50 16.47 -17.35
CA LEU A 73 1.96 17.60 -18.17
C LEU A 73 2.58 17.13 -19.49
N GLN A 74 3.37 16.05 -19.48
CA GLN A 74 3.89 15.44 -20.72
C GLN A 74 2.77 14.92 -21.61
N THR A 75 1.78 14.23 -21.05
CA THR A 75 0.61 13.77 -21.83
C THR A 75 -0.20 14.93 -22.38
N SER A 76 -0.36 16.02 -21.62
CA SER A 76 -1.05 17.24 -22.04
C SER A 76 -0.30 17.96 -23.17
N CYS A 77 1.03 18.06 -23.08
CA CYS A 77 1.86 18.63 -24.14
C CYS A 77 1.76 17.82 -25.45
N VAL A 78 1.82 16.48 -25.35
CA VAL A 78 1.62 15.59 -26.50
C VAL A 78 0.20 15.75 -27.06
N TYR A 79 -0.81 15.88 -26.20
CA TYR A 79 -2.20 16.10 -26.62
C TYR A 79 -2.38 17.41 -27.38
N MET A 80 -1.77 18.49 -26.87
CA MET A 80 -1.81 19.82 -27.50
C MET A 80 -1.07 19.79 -28.84
N TYR A 81 0.09 19.14 -28.92
CA TYR A 81 0.84 18.95 -30.16
C TYR A 81 0.03 18.17 -31.22
N ILE A 82 -0.63 17.08 -30.83
CA ILE A 82 -1.52 16.30 -31.71
C ILE A 82 -2.71 17.13 -32.15
N TYR A 83 -3.31 17.92 -31.26
CA TYR A 83 -4.43 18.80 -31.61
C TYR A 83 -4.02 19.86 -32.65
N THR A 84 -2.88 20.52 -32.44
CA THR A 84 -2.38 21.59 -33.32
C THR A 84 -1.88 21.08 -34.67
N HIS A 85 -1.27 19.88 -34.72
CA HIS A 85 -0.63 19.40 -35.95
C HIS A 85 -1.37 18.27 -36.67
N CYS A 86 -2.22 17.51 -35.98
CA CYS A 86 -2.91 16.36 -36.57
C CYS A 86 -4.41 16.60 -36.80
N HIS A 87 -4.99 17.75 -36.41
CA HIS A 87 -6.43 18.08 -36.58
C HIS A 87 -7.38 16.93 -36.14
N ILE A 88 -7.02 16.23 -35.07
CA ILE A 88 -7.86 15.17 -34.50
C ILE A 88 -8.84 15.84 -33.53
N PRO A 89 -10.17 15.75 -33.77
CA PRO A 89 -11.15 16.32 -32.84
C PRO A 89 -11.01 15.65 -31.47
N LEU A 90 -10.95 16.49 -30.42
CA LEU A 90 -10.94 16.02 -29.04
C LEU A 90 -12.19 15.15 -28.79
N PRO A 91 -12.06 13.98 -28.15
CA PRO A 91 -13.21 13.22 -27.71
C PRO A 91 -13.99 14.10 -26.73
N ASP A 92 -15.23 14.37 -27.11
CA ASP A 92 -16.19 15.15 -26.34
C ASP A 92 -16.25 14.60 -24.90
N GLN A 93 -15.87 15.42 -23.92
CA GLN A 93 -15.99 15.09 -22.49
C GLN A 93 -17.44 15.19 -22.00
N THR A 94 -18.40 15.41 -22.90
CA THR A 94 -19.81 15.47 -22.56
C THR A 94 -20.42 14.08 -22.62
N GLN A 95 -20.26 13.28 -21.56
CA GLN A 95 -21.31 12.39 -21.01
C GLN A 95 -20.91 11.89 -19.60
N PRO A 96 -21.64 12.28 -18.54
CA PRO A 96 -21.50 11.70 -17.20
C PRO A 96 -22.19 10.33 -17.14
N GLY A 97 -21.89 9.45 -18.11
CA GLY A 97 -22.23 8.04 -18.05
C GLY A 97 -21.14 7.27 -17.32
N ALA A 98 -21.50 6.24 -16.55
CA ALA A 98 -20.54 5.34 -15.92
C ALA A 98 -19.42 4.99 -16.91
N LYS A 99 -18.17 5.39 -16.60
CA LYS A 99 -17.01 5.19 -17.48
C LYS A 99 -17.04 3.74 -17.96
N LYS A 100 -17.25 3.53 -19.26
CA LYS A 100 -17.22 2.18 -19.85
C LYS A 100 -15.89 1.56 -19.44
N GLN A 101 -15.95 0.43 -18.74
CA GLN A 101 -14.76 -0.24 -18.22
C GLN A 101 -13.78 -0.45 -19.36
N THR A 102 -12.54 0.01 -19.18
CA THR A 102 -11.52 -0.07 -20.23
C THR A 102 -11.24 -1.55 -20.55
N GLU A 103 -10.87 -1.87 -21.80
CA GLU A 103 -10.50 -3.25 -22.17
C GLU A 103 -9.34 -3.79 -21.30
N ARG A 104 -8.47 -2.88 -20.81
CA ARG A 104 -7.41 -3.20 -19.84
C ARG A 104 -7.99 -3.68 -18.51
N GLU A 105 -8.98 -2.97 -17.97
CA GLU A 105 -9.64 -3.33 -16.71
C GLU A 105 -10.46 -4.62 -16.84
N LYS A 106 -11.18 -4.80 -17.95
CA LYS A 106 -11.90 -6.05 -18.24
C LYS A 106 -10.95 -7.24 -18.31
N LYS A 107 -9.83 -7.10 -19.05
CA LYS A 107 -8.79 -8.14 -19.12
C LYS A 107 -8.24 -8.45 -17.73
N LYS A 108 -7.93 -7.43 -16.93
CA LYS A 108 -7.41 -7.62 -15.56
C LYS A 108 -8.41 -8.35 -14.67
N LYS A 109 -9.71 -7.99 -14.76
CA LYS A 109 -10.78 -8.66 -14.04
C LYS A 109 -10.87 -10.15 -14.42
N ILE A 110 -10.97 -10.45 -15.71
CA ILE A 110 -11.08 -11.84 -16.20
C ILE A 110 -9.85 -12.67 -15.80
N LEU A 111 -8.64 -12.11 -15.87
CA LEU A 111 -7.43 -12.82 -15.46
C LEU A 111 -7.39 -13.06 -13.95
N ASN A 112 -7.89 -12.12 -13.15
CA ASN A 112 -7.97 -12.30 -11.71
C ASN A 112 -9.03 -13.36 -11.33
N ASP A 113 -10.17 -13.37 -12.02
CA ASP A 113 -11.23 -14.38 -11.82
C ASP A 113 -10.74 -15.80 -12.17
N ARG A 114 -9.86 -15.92 -13.17
CA ARG A 114 -9.22 -17.19 -13.54
C ARG A 114 -8.06 -17.60 -12.63
N ARG A 115 -7.53 -16.67 -11.81
CA ARG A 115 -6.40 -16.93 -10.94
C ARG A 115 -6.88 -17.73 -9.73
N LYS A 116 -6.45 -18.99 -9.64
CA LYS A 116 -6.65 -19.81 -8.44
C LYS A 116 -5.55 -19.47 -7.44
N GLU A 117 -5.94 -19.04 -6.25
CA GLU A 117 -4.99 -18.83 -5.15
C GLU A 117 -4.36 -20.16 -4.74
N LEU A 118 -3.05 -20.15 -4.50
CA LEU A 118 -2.28 -21.34 -4.18
C LEU A 118 -1.83 -21.26 -2.72
N HIS A 119 -2.42 -22.11 -1.87
CA HIS A 119 -2.03 -22.24 -0.47
C HIS A 119 -1.14 -23.47 -0.29
N VAL A 120 0.18 -23.27 -0.17
CA VAL A 120 1.18 -24.36 -0.09
C VAL A 120 1.82 -24.53 1.29
N ASP A 121 1.73 -23.53 2.16
CA ASP A 121 2.53 -23.46 3.40
C ASP A 121 2.20 -24.55 4.44
N HIS A 122 1.01 -25.16 4.35
CA HIS A 122 0.52 -26.17 5.30
C HIS A 122 0.38 -27.56 4.66
N MET A 123 0.92 -27.78 3.46
CA MET A 123 0.77 -29.04 2.72
C MET A 123 1.92 -30.01 2.99
N LYS A 124 1.59 -31.31 3.11
CA LYS A 124 2.58 -32.40 3.19
C LYS A 124 3.21 -32.68 1.81
N GLU A 125 4.40 -33.28 1.80
CA GLU A 125 5.18 -33.53 0.57
C GLU A 125 4.40 -34.28 -0.52
N ASP A 126 3.68 -35.34 -0.18
CA ASP A 126 2.90 -36.12 -1.16
C ASP A 126 1.83 -35.26 -1.85
N LYS A 127 1.14 -34.41 -1.07
CA LYS A 127 0.13 -33.49 -1.60
C LYS A 127 0.74 -32.36 -2.43
N LEU A 128 1.95 -31.93 -2.11
CA LEU A 128 2.70 -30.95 -2.92
C LEU A 128 3.08 -31.56 -4.28
N ARG A 129 3.47 -32.83 -4.33
CA ARG A 129 3.76 -33.55 -5.58
C ARG A 129 2.53 -33.67 -6.46
N GLU A 130 1.36 -33.98 -5.88
CA GLU A 130 0.08 -33.99 -6.61
C GLU A 130 -0.29 -32.61 -7.14
N LYS A 131 -0.21 -31.56 -6.30
CA LYS A 131 -0.49 -30.18 -6.72
C LYS A 131 0.45 -29.70 -7.82
N ALA A 132 1.73 -30.06 -7.77
CA ALA A 132 2.67 -29.74 -8.83
C ALA A 132 2.27 -30.38 -10.16
N LYS A 133 1.82 -31.64 -10.15
CA LYS A 133 1.30 -32.32 -11.36
C LYS A 133 0.04 -31.65 -11.89
N GLU A 134 -0.92 -31.29 -11.02
CA GLU A 134 -2.13 -30.57 -11.42
C GLU A 134 -1.81 -29.21 -12.05
N MET A 135 -0.88 -28.45 -11.47
CA MET A 135 -0.45 -27.15 -12.01
C MET A 135 0.25 -27.31 -13.35
N TRP A 136 1.06 -28.36 -13.51
CA TRP A 136 1.74 -28.66 -14.76
C TRP A 136 0.75 -29.03 -15.86
N GLU A 137 -0.24 -29.87 -15.58
CA GLU A 137 -1.28 -30.22 -16.55
C GLU A 137 -2.12 -29.00 -16.93
N TRP A 138 -2.45 -28.14 -15.96
CA TRP A 138 -3.15 -26.89 -16.22
C TRP A 138 -2.35 -25.95 -17.13
N LEU A 139 -1.05 -25.83 -16.91
CA LEU A 139 -0.17 -25.03 -17.77
C LEU A 139 -0.12 -25.61 -19.18
N ARG A 140 -0.01 -26.93 -19.31
CA ARG A 140 0.01 -27.62 -20.60
C ARG A 140 -1.28 -27.43 -21.38
N GLN A 141 -2.44 -27.50 -20.72
CA GLN A 141 -3.73 -27.21 -21.34
C GLN A 141 -3.79 -25.77 -21.88
N LEU A 142 -3.39 -24.79 -21.07
CA LEU A 142 -3.37 -23.38 -21.49
C LEU A 142 -2.43 -23.13 -22.68
N GLU A 143 -1.29 -23.83 -22.73
CA GLU A 143 -0.35 -23.75 -23.84
C GLU A 143 -0.93 -24.33 -25.13
N ALA A 144 -1.62 -25.47 -25.05
CA ALA A 144 -2.33 -26.07 -26.18
C ALA A 144 -3.43 -25.13 -26.72
N GLU A 145 -4.25 -24.56 -25.83
CA GLU A 145 -5.29 -23.58 -26.23
C GLU A 145 -4.69 -22.34 -26.90
N LYS A 146 -3.56 -21.83 -26.36
CA LYS A 146 -2.84 -20.70 -26.96
C LYS A 146 -2.35 -21.04 -28.36
N PHE A 147 -1.78 -22.22 -28.56
CA PHE A 147 -1.29 -22.65 -29.88
C PHE A 147 -2.41 -22.71 -30.92
N GLU A 148 -3.53 -23.34 -30.57
CA GLU A 148 -4.73 -23.40 -31.42
C GLU A 148 -5.26 -22.02 -31.79
N LEU A 149 -5.30 -21.09 -30.83
CA LEU A 149 -5.72 -19.71 -31.08
C LEU A 149 -4.74 -18.96 -31.99
N GLN A 150 -3.43 -19.18 -31.85
CA GLN A 150 -2.43 -18.59 -32.73
C GLN A 150 -2.55 -19.11 -34.18
N TYR A 151 -2.78 -20.41 -34.34
CA TYR A 151 -3.01 -21.00 -35.65
C TYR A 151 -4.27 -20.44 -36.31
N LYS A 152 -5.39 -20.40 -35.57
CA LYS A 152 -6.65 -19.77 -36.03
C LYS A 152 -6.46 -18.31 -36.41
N HIS A 153 -5.74 -17.53 -35.59
CA HIS A 153 -5.47 -16.12 -35.89
C HIS A 153 -4.70 -15.96 -37.20
N THR A 154 -3.70 -16.81 -37.44
CA THR A 154 -2.89 -16.77 -38.67
C THR A 154 -3.74 -17.08 -39.91
N LYS A 155 -4.61 -18.09 -39.82
CA LYS A 155 -5.58 -18.42 -40.87
C LYS A 155 -6.54 -17.26 -41.15
N GLN A 156 -7.14 -16.70 -40.10
CA GLN A 156 -8.06 -15.56 -40.22
C GLN A 156 -7.37 -14.33 -40.84
N LYS A 157 -6.09 -14.09 -40.51
CA LYS A 157 -5.32 -12.99 -41.10
C LYS A 157 -5.19 -13.16 -42.61
N TYR A 158 -4.93 -14.38 -43.09
CA TYR A 158 -4.89 -14.68 -44.52
C TYR A 158 -6.27 -14.51 -45.18
N GLU A 159 -7.33 -15.07 -44.57
CA GLU A 159 -8.70 -14.95 -45.07
C GLU A 159 -9.13 -13.48 -45.22
N VAL A 160 -8.81 -12.63 -44.24
CA VAL A 160 -9.09 -11.18 -44.30
C VAL A 160 -8.36 -10.53 -45.47
N THR A 161 -7.09 -10.86 -45.72
CA THR A 161 -6.34 -10.35 -46.88
C THR A 161 -6.99 -10.75 -48.19
N VAL A 162 -7.36 -12.03 -48.34
CA VAL A 162 -8.04 -12.54 -49.53
C VAL A 162 -9.39 -11.85 -49.74
N LEU A 163 -10.18 -11.69 -48.68
CA LEU A 163 -11.47 -11.00 -48.74
C LEU A 163 -11.32 -9.53 -49.14
N ARG A 164 -10.31 -8.82 -48.63
CA ARG A 164 -10.01 -7.45 -49.04
C ARG A 164 -9.69 -7.36 -50.54
N ASN A 165 -8.89 -8.29 -51.05
CA ASN A 165 -8.58 -8.34 -52.48
C ASN A 165 -9.82 -8.60 -53.32
N ARG A 166 -10.65 -9.59 -52.94
CA ARG A 166 -11.91 -9.90 -53.62
C ARG A 166 -12.86 -8.71 -53.66
N VAL A 167 -13.02 -7.99 -52.55
CA VAL A 167 -13.85 -6.78 -52.49
C VAL A 167 -13.29 -5.72 -53.44
N SER A 168 -11.98 -5.49 -53.45
CA SER A 168 -11.36 -4.52 -54.35
C SER A 168 -11.55 -4.90 -55.82
N ASP A 169 -11.43 -6.17 -56.18
CA ASP A 169 -11.61 -6.64 -57.56
C ASP A 169 -13.07 -6.47 -58.02
N HIS A 170 -14.05 -6.73 -57.15
CA HIS A 170 -15.46 -6.49 -57.44
C HIS A 170 -15.85 -5.01 -57.48
N GLN A 171 -15.06 -4.12 -56.86
CA GLN A 171 -15.26 -2.66 -56.90
C GLN A 171 -14.57 -1.96 -58.07
N LYS A 172 -13.67 -2.66 -58.77
CA LYS A 172 -12.97 -2.16 -59.98
C LYS A 172 -13.74 -2.43 -61.27
N VAL A 173 -14.90 -3.10 -61.18
CA VAL A 173 -15.90 -3.21 -62.26
C VAL A 173 -16.79 -1.97 -62.20
#